data_AF-A0A523QDA3-F1
#
_entry.id   AF-A0A523QDA3-F1
#
_cell.length_a   1.000
_cell.length_b   1.000
_cell.length_c   1.000
_cell.angle_alpha   90.00
_cell.angle_beta   90.00
_cell.angle_gamma   90.00
#
_symmetry.space_group_name_H-M   'P 1'
#
loop_
_entity.id
_entity.type
_entity.pdbx_description
1 polymer ?
#
loop_
_entity_poly.entity_id
_entity_poly.type
_entity_poly.pdbx_seq_one_letter_code
_entity_poly.pdbx_strand_id
1 'polypeptide(L)'
;MPREEFARAEKWLSENLLARALLERSHLDEKTLKTMLLHYWSEGATFEELAKKLRMQRPGAWKRWRIGRDAVMRSFYTIELAVYAGILEAETAELMVDDLLDYVTLSRGEGNLDELRDRIERRMVELTKKAAKKR
;
A
#
# COMPACT_ATOMS: atom_id res chain seq x y z
N MET A 1 20.08 10.97 -12.41
CA MET A 1 19.49 10.93 -11.05
C MET A 1 18.01 10.48 -10.98
N PRO A 2 17.12 10.61 -12.00
CA PRO A 2 15.74 10.08 -11.91
C PRO A 2 15.61 8.54 -11.90
N ARG A 3 16.67 7.82 -12.33
CA ARG A 3 16.65 6.36 -12.50
C ARG A 3 16.76 5.59 -11.19
N GLU A 4 17.45 6.12 -10.19
CA GLU A 4 17.78 5.38 -8.96
C GLU A 4 16.56 5.14 -8.08
N GLU A 5 15.69 6.14 -7.90
CA GLU A 5 14.46 5.97 -7.12
C GLU A 5 13.42 5.11 -7.82
N PHE A 6 13.31 5.22 -9.15
CA PHE A 6 12.44 4.34 -9.93
C PHE A 6 12.93 2.89 -9.86
N ALA A 7 14.24 2.69 -10.03
CA ALA A 7 14.87 1.39 -9.85
C ALA A 7 14.73 0.89 -8.40
N ARG A 8 14.74 1.78 -7.40
CA ARG A 8 14.46 1.41 -5.99
C ARG A 8 13.04 0.90 -5.82
N ALA A 9 12.03 1.58 -6.36
CA ALA A 9 10.64 1.14 -6.27
C ALA A 9 10.40 -0.17 -7.03
N GLU A 10 11.03 -0.32 -8.20
CA GLU A 10 11.01 -1.54 -8.99
C GLU A 10 11.70 -2.71 -8.28
N LYS A 11 12.91 -2.51 -7.78
CA LYS A 11 13.65 -3.49 -7.00
C LYS A 11 12.87 -3.91 -5.76
N TRP A 12 12.40 -2.94 -4.98
CA TRP A 12 11.60 -3.19 -3.77
C TRP A 12 10.36 -4.04 -4.08
N LEU A 13 9.61 -3.71 -5.13
CA LEU A 13 8.44 -4.51 -5.50
C LEU A 13 8.83 -5.91 -5.99
N SER A 14 9.93 -6.04 -6.73
CA SER A 14 10.38 -7.35 -7.24
C SER A 14 10.86 -8.29 -6.13
N GLU A 15 11.50 -7.75 -5.09
CA GLU A 15 12.10 -8.49 -3.98
C GLU A 15 11.11 -8.74 -2.83
N ASN A 16 10.04 -7.95 -2.72
CA ASN A 16 9.05 -8.08 -1.64
C ASN A 16 7.87 -8.95 -2.06
N LEU A 17 7.91 -10.23 -1.68
CA LEU A 17 6.88 -11.23 -2.02
C LEU A 17 5.49 -10.84 -1.50
N LEU A 18 5.39 -10.34 -0.27
CA LEU A 18 4.12 -9.91 0.30
C LEU A 18 3.53 -8.73 -0.48
N ALA A 19 4.34 -7.72 -0.80
CA ALA A 19 3.89 -6.56 -1.55
C ALA A 19 3.32 -6.96 -2.93
N ARG A 20 3.91 -7.96 -3.60
CA ARG A 20 3.39 -8.51 -4.85
C ARG A 20 2.06 -9.23 -4.65
N ALA A 21 1.99 -10.12 -3.66
CA ALA A 21 0.76 -10.85 -3.36
C ALA A 21 -0.40 -9.92 -2.97
N LEU A 22 -0.11 -8.83 -2.25
CA LEU A 22 -1.07 -7.78 -1.93
C LEU A 22 -1.46 -6.99 -3.18
N LEU A 23 -0.50 -6.58 -4.01
CA LEU A 23 -0.76 -5.85 -5.26
C LEU A 23 -1.70 -6.64 -6.18
N GLU A 24 -1.45 -7.94 -6.37
CA GLU A 24 -2.25 -8.85 -7.20
C GLU A 24 -3.73 -8.95 -6.75
N ARG A 25 -4.00 -8.73 -5.46
CA ARG A 25 -5.36 -8.78 -4.88
C ARG A 25 -5.96 -7.39 -4.65
N SER A 26 -5.18 -6.35 -4.83
CA SER A 26 -5.60 -4.97 -4.60
C SER A 26 -6.30 -4.37 -5.83
N HIS A 27 -6.86 -3.17 -5.65
CA HIS A 27 -7.38 -2.37 -6.77
C HIS A 27 -6.31 -1.51 -7.47
N LEU A 28 -5.02 -1.76 -7.21
CA LEU A 28 -3.90 -1.03 -7.81
C LEU A 28 -3.21 -1.87 -8.89
N ASP A 29 -2.81 -1.22 -9.98
CA ASP A 29 -1.83 -1.79 -10.90
C ASP A 29 -0.40 -1.40 -10.50
N GLU A 30 0.58 -2.14 -11.02
CA GLU A 30 1.99 -1.93 -10.73
C GLU A 30 2.48 -0.51 -11.05
N LYS A 31 2.04 0.07 -12.18
CA LYS A 31 2.46 1.41 -12.59
C LYS A 31 1.93 2.47 -11.62
N THR A 32 0.71 2.28 -11.15
CA THR A 32 0.03 3.13 -10.18
C THR A 32 0.72 3.04 -8.82
N LEU A 33 0.98 1.83 -8.32
CA LEU A 33 1.73 1.64 -7.08
C LEU A 33 3.12 2.29 -7.16
N LYS A 34 3.91 2.01 -8.21
CA LYS A 34 5.23 2.63 -8.42
C LYS A 34 5.16 4.16 -8.41
N THR A 35 4.12 4.73 -9.03
CA THR A 35 3.89 6.19 -9.04
C THR A 35 3.59 6.74 -7.64
N MET A 36 2.80 6.02 -6.84
CA MET A 36 2.53 6.38 -5.46
C MET A 36 3.81 6.30 -4.60
N LEU A 37 4.57 5.20 -4.72
CA LEU A 37 5.82 5.03 -3.97
C LEU A 37 6.81 6.15 -4.25
N LEU A 38 6.99 6.53 -5.53
CA LEU A 38 7.85 7.65 -5.90
C LEU A 38 7.41 8.97 -5.27
N HIS A 39 6.11 9.21 -5.20
CA HIS A 39 5.57 10.43 -4.58
C HIS A 39 5.77 10.43 -3.06
N TYR A 40 5.47 9.32 -2.37
CA TYR A 40 5.53 9.25 -0.91
C TYR A 40 6.95 9.05 -0.35
N TRP A 41 7.87 8.45 -1.12
CA TRP A 41 9.27 8.29 -0.71
C TRP A 41 10.14 9.50 -1.03
N SER A 42 9.66 10.40 -1.88
CA SER A 42 10.34 11.65 -2.19
C SER A 42 9.76 12.75 -1.30
N GLU A 43 10.57 13.30 -0.42
CA GLU A 43 10.16 14.43 0.41
C GLU A 43 9.81 15.64 -0.48
N GLY A 44 8.58 16.14 -0.37
CA GLY A 44 8.12 17.32 -1.11
C GLY A 44 7.97 17.14 -2.63
N ALA A 45 7.94 15.92 -3.16
CA ALA A 45 7.91 15.70 -4.61
C ALA A 45 6.77 16.41 -5.33
N THR A 46 7.15 17.22 -6.33
CA THR A 46 6.21 17.87 -7.24
C THR A 46 5.78 16.91 -8.35
N PHE A 47 4.61 17.16 -8.95
CA PHE A 47 4.18 16.40 -10.14
C PHE A 47 5.06 16.64 -11.37
N GLU A 48 5.83 17.73 -11.40
CA GLU A 48 6.80 18.02 -12.45
C GLU A 48 8.01 17.05 -12.35
N GLU A 49 8.54 16.86 -11.14
CA GLU A 49 9.62 15.90 -10.88
C GLU A 49 9.16 14.47 -11.09
N LEU A 50 7.95 14.14 -10.63
CA LEU A 50 7.36 12.83 -10.84
C LEU A 50 7.19 12.52 -12.33
N ALA A 51 6.74 13.50 -13.12
CA ALA A 51 6.61 13.37 -14.57
C ALA A 51 7.95 13.14 -15.27
N LYS A 52 9.00 13.85 -14.87
CA LYS A 52 10.39 13.63 -15.35
C LYS A 52 10.87 12.22 -15.02
N LYS A 53 10.67 11.75 -13.77
CA LYS A 53 11.04 10.40 -13.32
C LYS A 53 10.29 9.32 -14.11
N LEU A 54 9.01 9.53 -14.37
CA LEU A 54 8.14 8.61 -15.11
C LEU A 54 8.23 8.73 -16.64
N ARG A 55 9.01 9.69 -17.16
CA ARG A 55 9.11 10.03 -18.60
C ARG A 55 7.74 10.23 -19.25
N MET A 56 6.91 11.06 -18.63
CA MET A 56 5.58 11.39 -19.13
C MET A 56 5.26 12.86 -18.89
N GLN A 57 4.10 13.29 -19.36
CA GLN A 57 3.60 14.64 -19.13
C GLN A 57 3.09 14.81 -17.70
N ARG A 58 3.26 16.00 -17.13
CA ARG A 58 2.77 16.37 -15.77
C ARG A 58 1.31 15.98 -15.52
N PRO A 59 0.34 16.25 -16.41
CA PRO A 59 -1.05 15.82 -16.21
C PRO A 59 -1.19 14.29 -16.11
N GLY A 60 -0.35 13.54 -16.82
CA GLY A 60 -0.33 12.08 -16.76
C GLY A 60 0.16 11.55 -15.41
N ALA A 61 1.22 12.14 -14.86
CA ALA A 61 1.75 11.78 -13.54
C ALA A 61 0.73 12.08 -12.44
N TRP A 62 0.10 13.25 -12.48
CA TRP A 62 -0.99 13.61 -11.57
C TRP A 62 -2.18 12.66 -11.68
N LYS A 63 -2.66 12.38 -12.91
CA LYS A 63 -3.80 11.48 -13.14
C LYS A 63 -3.53 10.09 -12.57
N ARG A 64 -2.33 9.54 -12.80
CA ARG A 64 -1.96 8.21 -12.31
C ARG A 64 -1.86 8.18 -10.78
N TRP A 65 -1.22 9.17 -10.17
CA TRP A 65 -1.20 9.29 -8.71
C TRP A 65 -2.63 9.38 -8.13
N ARG A 66 -3.49 10.21 -8.74
CA ARG A 66 -4.88 10.38 -8.32
C ARG A 66 -5.66 9.06 -8.39
N ILE A 67 -5.50 8.29 -9.47
CA ILE A 67 -6.13 6.95 -9.59
C ILE A 67 -5.76 6.06 -8.40
N GLY A 68 -4.48 6.06 -8.01
CA GLY A 68 -4.01 5.28 -6.86
C GLY A 68 -4.60 5.75 -5.53
N ARG A 69 -4.60 7.07 -5.29
CA ARG A 69 -5.25 7.68 -4.12
C ARG A 69 -6.74 7.33 -4.06
N ASP A 70 -7.45 7.46 -5.17
CA ASP A 70 -8.89 7.19 -5.24
C ASP A 70 -9.17 5.70 -5.01
N ALA A 71 -8.29 4.80 -5.44
CA ALA A 71 -8.40 3.37 -5.16
C ALA A 71 -8.27 3.08 -3.66
N VAL A 72 -7.29 3.69 -2.96
CA VAL A 72 -7.16 3.56 -1.49
C VAL A 72 -8.41 4.07 -0.78
N MET A 73 -8.92 5.25 -1.17
CA MET A 73 -10.14 5.80 -0.59
C MET A 73 -11.37 4.92 -0.84
N ARG A 74 -11.51 4.35 -2.05
CA ARG A 74 -12.60 3.41 -2.35
C ARG A 74 -12.49 2.15 -1.49
N SER A 75 -11.31 1.57 -1.33
CA SER A 75 -11.11 0.42 -0.46
C SER A 75 -11.51 0.72 0.98
N PHE A 76 -11.12 1.89 1.50
CA PHE A 76 -11.53 2.34 2.84
C PHE A 76 -13.05 2.39 2.97
N TYR A 77 -13.76 3.05 2.05
CA TYR A 77 -15.23 3.10 2.11
C TYR A 77 -15.89 1.72 1.94
N THR A 78 -15.29 0.80 1.16
CA THR A 78 -15.77 -0.58 1.05
C THR A 78 -15.68 -1.31 2.39
N ILE A 79 -14.57 -1.14 3.12
CA ILE A 79 -14.38 -1.70 4.46
C ILE A 79 -15.40 -1.11 5.43
N GLU A 80 -15.53 0.22 5.47
CA GLU A 80 -16.49 0.91 6.35
C GLU A 80 -17.93 0.45 6.08
N LEU A 81 -18.30 0.26 4.81
CA LEU A 81 -19.59 -0.28 4.43
C LEU A 81 -19.78 -1.72 4.93
N ALA A 82 -18.73 -2.56 4.85
CA ALA A 82 -18.78 -3.93 5.35
C ALA A 82 -18.95 -3.99 6.88
N VAL A 83 -18.27 -3.09 7.62
CA VAL A 83 -18.46 -2.91 9.07
C VAL A 83 -19.89 -2.47 9.36
N TYR A 84 -20.36 -1.41 8.70
CA TYR A 84 -21.69 -0.86 8.90
C TYR A 84 -22.80 -1.89 8.60
N ALA A 85 -22.60 -2.73 7.59
CA ALA A 85 -23.54 -3.78 7.20
C ALA A 85 -23.41 -5.07 8.06
N GLY A 86 -22.40 -5.16 8.94
CA GLY A 86 -22.17 -6.35 9.77
C GLY A 86 -21.71 -7.59 8.99
N ILE A 87 -21.03 -7.40 7.85
CA ILE A 87 -20.56 -8.48 6.96
C ILE A 87 -19.04 -8.67 6.97
N LEU A 88 -18.33 -7.94 7.83
CA LEU A 88 -16.89 -8.12 8.03
C LEU A 88 -16.64 -9.20 9.09
N GLU A 89 -15.81 -10.19 8.79
CA GLU A 89 -15.41 -11.21 9.77
C GLU A 89 -14.63 -10.57 10.93
N ALA A 90 -14.96 -10.94 12.17
CA ALA A 90 -14.38 -10.37 13.37
C ALA A 90 -12.84 -10.52 13.39
N GLU A 91 -12.32 -11.68 12.97
CA GLU A 91 -10.88 -11.91 12.92
C GLU A 91 -10.19 -11.01 11.88
N THR A 92 -10.87 -10.65 10.79
CA THR A 92 -10.33 -9.69 9.82
C THR A 92 -10.30 -8.28 10.43
N ALA A 93 -11.35 -7.90 11.17
CA ALA A 93 -11.41 -6.61 11.85
C ALA A 93 -10.30 -6.46 12.92
N GLU A 94 -10.06 -7.49 13.73
CA GLU A 94 -9.01 -7.51 14.75
C GLU A 94 -7.62 -7.26 14.13
N LEU A 95 -7.29 -7.98 13.06
CA LEU A 95 -6.01 -7.79 12.36
C LEU A 95 -5.86 -6.37 11.81
N MET A 96 -6.92 -5.82 11.23
CA MET A 96 -6.92 -4.46 10.70
C MET A 96 -6.71 -3.41 11.79
N VAL A 97 -7.31 -3.60 12.97
CA VAL A 97 -7.08 -2.72 14.12
C VAL A 97 -5.60 -2.72 14.50
N ASP A 98 -4.98 -3.89 14.62
CA ASP A 98 -3.57 -3.97 14.99
C ASP A 98 -2.65 -3.36 13.91
N ASP A 99 -2.92 -3.62 12.63
CA ASP A 99 -2.17 -3.04 11.50
C ASP A 99 -2.27 -1.50 11.50
N LEU A 100 -3.46 -0.95 11.74
CA LEU A 100 -3.68 0.49 11.77
C LEU A 100 -3.04 1.15 13.00
N LEU A 101 -3.10 0.51 14.17
CA LEU A 101 -2.43 0.99 15.38
C LEU A 101 -0.91 1.04 15.20
N ASP A 102 -0.33 0.00 14.58
CA ASP A 102 1.09 -0.03 14.26
C ASP A 102 1.48 1.10 13.29
N TYR A 103 0.65 1.34 12.27
CA TYR A 103 0.89 2.43 11.32
C TYR A 103 0.75 3.82 11.96
N VAL A 104 -0.23 4.01 12.86
CA VAL A 104 -0.37 5.26 13.61
C VAL A 104 0.86 5.51 14.48
N THR A 105 1.36 4.48 15.17
CA THR A 105 2.59 4.56 15.97
C THR A 105 3.79 4.96 15.10
N LEU A 106 3.94 4.35 13.92
CA LEU A 106 4.97 4.75 12.96
C LEU A 106 4.81 6.21 12.52
N SER A 107 3.59 6.66 12.23
CA SER A 107 3.32 8.04 11.77
C SER A 107 3.62 9.11 12.80
N ARG A 108 3.62 8.75 14.09
CA ARG A 108 4.00 9.61 15.22
C ARG A 108 5.51 9.65 15.47
N GLY A 109 6.29 8.88 14.70
CA GLY A 109 7.74 8.77 14.86
C GLY A 109 8.17 7.80 15.98
N GLU A 110 7.23 7.02 16.53
CA GLU A 110 7.46 6.13 17.67
C GLU A 110 7.74 4.67 17.25
N GLY A 111 7.93 4.42 15.95
CA GLY A 111 8.09 3.05 15.42
C GLY A 111 9.03 2.96 14.22
N ASN A 112 9.30 1.71 13.80
CA ASN A 112 10.17 1.38 12.68
C ASN A 112 9.36 0.77 11.51
N LEU A 113 9.60 1.26 10.29
CA LEU A 113 8.88 0.82 9.09
C LEU A 113 9.14 -0.65 8.74
N ASP A 114 10.35 -1.16 8.97
CA ASP A 114 10.70 -2.56 8.71
C ASP A 114 10.06 -3.47 9.75
N GLU A 115 10.02 -3.06 11.03
CA GLU A 115 9.27 -3.80 12.05
C GLU A 115 7.76 -3.84 11.78
N LEU A 116 7.17 -2.73 11.31
CA LEU A 116 5.78 -2.69 10.87
C LEU A 116 5.54 -3.73 9.76
N ARG A 117 6.40 -3.76 8.75
CA ARG A 117 6.30 -4.70 7.62
C ARG A 117 6.38 -6.15 8.10
N ASP A 118 7.31 -6.46 8.99
CA ASP A 118 7.46 -7.80 9.57
C ASP A 118 6.19 -8.23 10.34
N ARG A 119 5.56 -7.31 11.09
CA ARG A 119 4.32 -7.59 11.83
C ARG A 119 3.15 -7.86 10.88
N ILE A 120 2.98 -7.03 9.85
CA ILE A 120 1.97 -7.24 8.80
C ILE A 120 2.17 -8.61 8.12
N GLU A 121 3.41 -8.96 7.77
CA GLU A 121 3.70 -10.23 7.10
C GLU A 121 3.32 -11.43 7.97
N ARG A 122 3.69 -11.41 9.26
CA ARG A 122 3.30 -12.47 10.21
C ARG A 122 1.79 -12.60 10.33
N ARG A 123 1.08 -11.48 10.52
CA ARG A 123 -0.39 -11.44 10.63
C ARG A 123 -1.09 -12.01 9.37
N MET A 124 -0.59 -11.67 8.19
CA MET A 124 -1.12 -12.19 6.91
C MET A 124 -0.90 -13.69 6.73
N VAL A 125 0.26 -14.22 7.16
CA VAL A 125 0.53 -15.66 7.15
C VAL A 125 -0.43 -16.40 8.09
N GLU A 126 -0.68 -15.86 9.28
CA GLU A 126 -1.63 -16.43 10.23
C GLU A 126 -3.06 -16.45 9.69
N LEU A 127 -3.51 -15.36 9.06
CA LEU A 127 -4.83 -15.28 8.42
C LEU A 127 -4.99 -16.34 7.35
N THR A 128 -3.99 -16.51 6.48
CA THR A 128 -4.02 -17.50 5.40
C THR A 128 -4.11 -18.93 5.96
N LYS A 129 -3.35 -19.23 7.02
CA LYS A 129 -3.40 -20.53 7.71
C LYS A 129 -4.77 -20.80 8.34
N LYS A 130 -5.41 -19.78 8.91
CA LYS A 130 -6.75 -19.91 9.52
C LYS A 130 -7.83 -20.10 8.45
N ALA A 131 -7.79 -19.34 7.36
CA ALA A 131 -8.73 -19.46 6.24
C ALA A 131 -8.66 -20.84 5.57
N ALA A 132 -7.46 -21.42 5.45
CA ALA A 132 -7.28 -22.78 4.91
C ALA A 132 -7.84 -23.89 5.82
N LYS A 133 -7.94 -23.66 7.14
CA LYS A 133 -8.50 -24.63 8.10
C LYS A 133 -10.03 -24.59 8.20
N LYS A 134 -10.65 -23.48 7.77
CA LYS A 134 -12.12 -23.31 7.74
C LYS A 134 -12.77 -23.86 6.44
N ARG A 135 -11.96 -24.30 5.48
CA ARG A 135 -12.39 -24.96 4.22
C ARG A 135 -12.28 -26.47 4.33
#